data_AF-A0A9D1IVY4-F1
#
_entry.id   AF-A0A9D1IVY4-F1
#
_cell.length_a   1.000
_cell.length_b   1.000
_cell.length_c   1.000
_cell.angle_alpha   90.00
_cell.angle_beta   90.00
_cell.angle_gamma   90.00
#
_symmetry.space_group_name_H-M   'P 1'
#
loop_
_entity.id
_entity.type
_entity.pdbx_description
1 polymer ?
#
loop_
_entity_poly.entity_id
_entity_poly.type
_entity_poly.pdbx_seq_one_letter_code
_entity_poly.pdbx_strand_id
1 'polypeptide(L)'
;MFRIKNQKFVAILVFSFLPSMAFCLIFFDRGSVLHLLSDACAIAGLMCMILGLWRVTRKLGLYDGVIYSFKKLHEVARTKNYNPRESEIGQRHEYILSHPYTQRWHEPLAACGLYFALSLVLALAV
;
A
#
# COMPACT_ATOMS: atom_id res chain seq x y z
N MET A 1 -14.49 -10.21 18.59
CA MET A 1 -13.80 -9.04 17.98
C MET A 1 -12.83 -9.45 16.84
N PHE A 2 -13.23 -10.35 15.92
CA PHE A 2 -12.37 -10.82 14.79
C PHE A 2 -12.95 -10.49 13.40
N ARG A 3 -14.24 -10.15 13.31
CA ARG A 3 -14.98 -9.96 12.04
C ARG A 3 -14.58 -8.68 11.27
N ILE A 4 -14.14 -7.63 11.97
CA ILE A 4 -13.66 -6.37 11.36
C ILE A 4 -12.26 -6.54 10.75
N LYS A 5 -11.50 -7.55 11.19
CA LYS A 5 -10.12 -7.82 10.74
C LYS A 5 -10.09 -8.36 9.30
N ASN A 6 -11.01 -9.27 8.96
CA ASN A 6 -11.08 -9.89 7.63
C ASN A 6 -11.65 -8.95 6.56
N GLN A 7 -12.57 -8.04 6.90
CA GLN A 7 -13.15 -7.13 5.91
C GLN A 7 -12.13 -6.23 5.22
N LYS A 8 -11.13 -5.72 5.96
CA LYS A 8 -10.09 -4.87 5.37
C LYS A 8 -9.14 -5.66 4.46
N PHE A 9 -8.83 -6.89 4.85
CA PHE A 9 -8.00 -7.80 4.04
C PHE A 9 -8.71 -8.22 2.75
N VAL A 10 -9.99 -8.59 2.83
CA VAL A 10 -10.83 -8.93 1.67
C VAL A 10 -11.03 -7.71 0.77
N ALA A 11 -11.22 -6.51 1.35
CA ALA A 11 -11.32 -5.29 0.56
C ALA A 11 -10.03 -5.01 -0.23
N ILE A 12 -8.85 -5.22 0.36
CA ILE A 12 -7.57 -5.08 -0.35
C ILE A 12 -7.50 -6.07 -1.52
N LEU A 13 -7.87 -7.33 -1.31
CA LEU A 13 -7.87 -8.36 -2.35
C LEU A 13 -8.81 -7.98 -3.51
N VAL A 14 -10.07 -7.63 -3.20
CA VAL A 14 -11.08 -7.32 -4.22
C VAL A 14 -10.71 -6.03 -4.98
N PHE A 15 -10.25 -5.00 -4.25
CA PHE A 15 -9.90 -3.72 -4.85
C PHE A 15 -8.63 -3.79 -5.71
N SER A 16 -7.70 -4.71 -5.43
CA SER A 16 -6.52 -4.93 -6.28
C SER A 16 -6.84 -5.83 -7.48
N PHE A 17 -7.71 -6.83 -7.31
CA PHE A 17 -8.01 -7.82 -8.34
C PHE A 17 -8.92 -7.28 -9.46
N LEU A 18 -10.01 -6.60 -9.12
CA LEU A 18 -10.95 -6.04 -10.10
C LEU A 18 -10.29 -5.16 -11.17
N PRO A 19 -9.45 -4.16 -10.83
CA PRO A 19 -8.78 -3.33 -11.84
C PRO A 19 -7.73 -4.11 -12.63
N SER A 20 -7.01 -5.05 -12.00
CA SER A 20 -6.03 -5.89 -12.71
C SER A 20 -6.71 -6.80 -13.75
N MET A 21 -7.86 -7.36 -13.41
CA MET A 21 -8.62 -8.22 -14.32
C MET A 21 -9.24 -7.41 -15.46
N ALA A 22 -9.78 -6.22 -15.19
CA ALA A 22 -10.23 -5.30 -16.23
C ALA A 22 -9.10 -4.87 -17.17
N PHE A 23 -7.91 -4.60 -16.63
CA PHE A 23 -6.73 -4.26 -17.42
C PHE A 23 -6.29 -5.42 -18.34
N CYS A 24 -6.22 -6.64 -17.82
CA CYS A 24 -5.90 -7.83 -18.62
C CYS A 24 -6.93 -8.09 -19.71
N LEU A 25 -8.23 -7.91 -19.43
CA LEU A 25 -9.29 -8.07 -20.42
C LEU A 25 -9.22 -7.04 -21.57
N ILE A 26 -8.76 -5.82 -21.30
CA ILE A 26 -8.64 -4.76 -22.32
C ILE A 26 -7.38 -4.93 -23.18
N PHE A 27 -6.27 -5.37 -22.59
CA PHE A 27 -4.96 -5.36 -23.25
C PHE A 27 -4.47 -6.74 -23.75
N PHE A 28 -4.95 -7.85 -23.17
CA PHE A 28 -4.49 -9.20 -23.49
C PHE A 28 -5.63 -10.04 -24.09
N ASP A 29 -6.01 -9.77 -25.34
CA ASP A 29 -7.20 -10.33 -25.99
C ASP A 29 -6.97 -11.69 -26.72
N ARG A 30 -5.80 -12.34 -26.56
CA ARG A 30 -5.42 -13.50 -27.40
C ARG A 30 -4.79 -14.69 -26.68
N GLY A 31 -5.14 -14.93 -25.42
CA GLY A 31 -4.67 -16.07 -24.63
C GLY A 31 -5.79 -17.00 -24.14
N SER A 32 -5.43 -18.20 -23.71
CA SER A 32 -6.32 -19.07 -22.90
C SER A 32 -6.82 -18.29 -21.68
N VAL A 33 -8.06 -18.54 -21.25
CA VAL A 33 -8.67 -17.93 -20.05
C VAL A 33 -7.76 -18.11 -18.82
N LEU A 34 -7.04 -19.23 -18.75
CA LEU A 34 -6.09 -19.52 -17.68
C LEU A 34 -4.83 -18.63 -17.73
N HIS A 35 -4.31 -18.29 -18.92
CA HIS A 35 -3.23 -17.32 -19.06
C HIS A 35 -3.67 -15.93 -18.60
N LEU A 36 -4.88 -15.52 -18.98
CA LEU A 36 -5.43 -14.21 -18.60
C LEU A 36 -5.64 -14.09 -17.08
N LEU A 37 -6.10 -15.16 -16.43
CA LEU A 37 -6.22 -15.26 -14.97
C LEU A 37 -4.85 -15.24 -14.26
N SER A 38 -3.86 -15.93 -14.83
CA SER A 38 -2.48 -15.91 -14.31
C SER A 38 -1.88 -14.51 -14.35
N ASP A 39 -2.02 -13.82 -15.49
CA ASP A 39 -1.50 -12.47 -15.68
C ASP A 39 -2.22 -11.45 -14.79
N ALA A 40 -3.55 -11.56 -14.65
CA ALA A 40 -4.33 -10.72 -13.74
C ALA A 40 -3.88 -10.91 -12.28
N CYS A 41 -3.69 -12.16 -11.85
CA CYS A 41 -3.15 -12.47 -10.52
C CYS A 41 -1.73 -11.92 -10.32
N ALA A 42 -0.84 -12.02 -11.32
CA ALA A 42 0.50 -11.48 -11.24
C ALA A 42 0.50 -9.95 -11.08
N ILE A 43 -0.32 -9.25 -11.86
CA ILE A 43 -0.47 -7.78 -11.80
C ILE A 43 -1.07 -7.35 -10.46
N ALA A 44 -2.12 -8.04 -9.98
CA ALA A 44 -2.69 -7.80 -8.65
C ALA A 44 -1.64 -7.99 -7.54
N GLY A 45 -0.84 -9.06 -7.64
CA GLY A 45 0.28 -9.34 -6.74
C GLY A 45 1.31 -8.22 -6.72
N LEU A 46 1.72 -7.72 -7.89
CA LEU A 46 2.63 -6.59 -8.03
C LEU A 46 2.08 -5.32 -7.38
N MET A 47 0.80 -5.00 -7.58
CA MET A 47 0.17 -3.84 -6.93
C MET A 47 0.18 -3.96 -5.40
N CYS A 48 -0.17 -5.15 -4.88
CA CYS A 48 -0.09 -5.43 -3.44
C CYS A 48 1.36 -5.36 -2.93
N MET A 49 2.34 -5.79 -3.72
CA MET A 49 3.76 -5.70 -3.39
C MET A 49 4.21 -4.25 -3.26
N ILE A 50 3.86 -3.38 -4.22
CA ILE A 50 4.20 -1.95 -4.19
C ILE A 50 3.60 -1.29 -2.95
N LEU A 51 2.32 -1.56 -2.65
CA LEU A 51 1.66 -1.04 -1.45
C LEU A 51 2.27 -1.59 -0.15
N GLY A 52 2.66 -2.88 -0.13
CA GLY A 52 3.33 -3.52 0.98
C GLY A 52 4.71 -2.91 1.25
N LEU A 53 5.53 -2.78 0.21
CA LEU A 53 6.84 -2.14 0.25
C LEU A 53 6.73 -0.69 0.69
N TRP A 54 5.77 0.07 0.17
CA TRP A 54 5.49 1.45 0.61
C TRP A 54 5.19 1.54 2.11
N ARG A 55 4.41 0.59 2.66
CA ARG A 55 4.17 0.54 4.11
C ARG A 55 5.41 0.12 4.89
N VAL A 56 6.25 -0.75 4.35
CA VAL A 56 7.52 -1.14 4.98
C VAL A 56 8.52 0.03 4.99
N THR A 57 8.65 0.78 3.90
CA THR A 57 9.53 1.96 3.87
C THR A 57 9.04 3.05 4.83
N ARG A 58 7.73 3.20 4.99
CA ARG A 58 7.10 4.06 6.02
C ARG A 58 7.36 3.54 7.45
N LYS A 59 7.36 2.21 7.67
CA LYS A 59 7.74 1.61 8.96
C LYS A 59 9.18 1.91 9.35
N LEU A 60 10.07 1.83 8.37
CA LEU A 60 11.51 2.03 8.55
C LEU A 60 11.86 3.51 8.77
N GLY A 61 10.89 4.42 8.67
CA GLY A 61 11.09 5.85 8.87
C GLY A 61 11.95 6.53 7.81
N LEU A 62 12.20 5.85 6.67
CA LEU A 62 13.04 6.36 5.58
C LEU A 62 12.52 7.71 5.03
N TYR A 63 11.20 7.88 5.00
CA TYR A 63 10.55 9.08 4.49
C TYR A 63 9.99 10.00 5.59
N ASP A 64 10.10 9.63 6.86
CA ASP A 64 9.47 10.41 7.94
C ASP A 64 10.12 11.78 8.11
N GLY A 65 11.43 11.87 7.88
CA GLY A 65 12.14 13.15 7.87
C GLY A 65 11.66 14.08 6.75
N VAL A 66 11.47 13.54 5.54
CA VAL A 66 11.01 14.32 4.38
C VAL A 66 9.58 14.79 4.57
N ILE A 67 8.68 13.91 5.03
CA ILE A 67 7.26 14.23 5.23
C ILE A 67 7.09 15.26 6.36
N TYR A 68 7.82 15.09 7.46
CA TYR A 68 7.80 16.07 8.55
C TYR A 68 8.32 17.44 8.08
N SER A 69 9.45 17.48 7.36
CA SER A 69 10.00 18.73 6.82
C SER A 69 9.04 19.40 5.83
N PHE A 70 8.37 18.63 4.97
CA PHE A 70 7.41 19.18 4.01
C PHE A 70 6.18 19.75 4.70
N LYS A 71 5.62 19.04 5.70
CA LYS A 71 4.50 19.54 6.49
C LYS A 71 4.87 20.79 7.28
N LYS A 72 6.07 20.82 7.86
CA LYS A 72 6.58 21.97 8.60
C LYS A 72 6.83 23.18 7.69
N LEU A 73 7.38 22.96 6.50
CA LEU A 73 7.52 24.01 5.48
C LEU A 73 6.16 24.54 5.03
N HIS A 74 5.18 23.67 4.87
CA HIS A 74 3.81 24.08 4.53
C HIS A 74 3.17 24.91 5.64
N GLU A 75 3.37 24.55 6.92
CA GLU A 75 2.90 25.33 8.07
C GLU A 75 3.57 26.71 8.14
N VAL A 76 4.89 26.78 7.96
CA VAL A 76 5.64 28.04 7.91
C VAL A 76 5.17 28.92 6.74
N ALA A 77 4.95 28.34 5.57
CA ALA A 77 4.49 29.07 4.40
C ALA A 77 3.08 29.66 4.57
N ARG A 78 2.21 28.98 5.34
CA ARG A 78 0.83 29.43 5.59
C ARG A 78 0.73 30.46 6.71
N THR A 79 1.68 30.48 7.64
CA THR A 79 1.64 31.29 8.85
C THR A 79 2.65 32.45 8.77
N LYS A 80 2.16 33.67 8.53
CA LYS A 80 3.00 34.89 8.40
C LYS A 80 3.86 35.20 9.63
N ASN A 81 3.42 34.85 10.84
CA ASN A 81 4.13 35.02 12.10
C ASN A 81 4.38 33.66 12.75
N TYR A 82 5.22 32.84 12.11
CA TYR A 82 5.52 31.50 12.61
C TYR A 82 6.23 31.56 13.97
N ASN A 83 5.57 31.05 15.02
CA ASN A 83 6.17 30.86 16.34
C ASN A 83 6.45 29.36 16.58
N PRO A 84 7.72 28.94 16.74
CA PRO A 84 8.07 27.53 16.93
C PRO A 84 7.43 26.87 18.16
N ARG A 85 6.96 27.65 19.15
CA ARG A 85 6.35 27.16 20.39
C ARG A 85 4.84 26.89 20.26
N GLU A 86 4.21 27.42 19.22
CA GLU A 86 2.76 27.27 18.95
C GLU A 86 2.49 26.35 17.76
N SER A 87 3.52 25.67 17.22
CA SER A 87 3.36 24.82 16.04
C SER A 87 2.44 23.63 16.34
N GLU A 88 1.42 23.41 15.51
CA GLU A 88 0.44 22.32 15.68
C GLU A 88 1.09 20.93 15.53
N ILE A 89 2.21 20.86 14.81
CA ILE A 89 2.91 19.61 14.46
C ILE A 89 3.88 19.17 15.58
N GLY A 90 4.20 20.05 16.53
CA GLY A 90 5.11 19.79 17.64
C GLY A 90 6.56 19.53 17.22
N GLN A 91 7.38 19.02 18.15
CA GLN A 91 8.75 18.61 17.81
C GLN A 91 8.76 17.26 17.09
N ARG A 92 9.79 17.04 16.24
CA ARG A 92 9.95 15.80 15.46
C ARG A 92 9.85 14.53 16.34
N HIS A 93 10.35 14.60 17.57
CA HIS A 93 10.31 13.47 18.51
C HIS A 93 8.87 13.11 18.91
N GLU A 94 8.04 14.09 19.25
CA GLU A 94 6.62 13.91 19.57
C GLU A 94 5.79 13.49 18.36
N TYR A 95 6.14 14.00 17.17
CA TYR A 95 5.49 13.61 15.91
C TYR A 95 5.69 12.11 15.59
N ILE A 96 6.90 11.58 15.83
CA ILE A 96 7.22 10.16 15.63
C ILE A 96 6.52 9.28 16.69
N LEU A 97 6.43 9.74 17.94
CA LEU A 97 5.76 9.03 19.04
C LEU A 97 4.23 8.99 18.88
N SER A 98 3.62 10.07 18.39
CA SER A 98 2.17 10.19 18.20
C SER A 98 1.65 9.56 16.91
N HIS A 99 2.51 9.37 15.91
CA HIS A 99 2.19 8.67 14.67
C HIS A 99 2.98 7.36 14.59
N PRO A 100 2.62 6.32 15.37
CA PRO A 100 3.20 5.01 15.16
C PRO A 100 2.80 4.55 13.76
N TYR A 101 3.70 4.77 12.80
CA TYR A 101 3.53 4.43 11.39
C TYR A 101 3.56 2.92 11.20
N THR A 102 2.83 2.12 11.98
CA THR A 102 2.71 0.68 11.76
C THR A 102 1.81 -0.02 12.77
N GLN A 103 0.59 -0.32 12.37
CA GLN A 103 -0.10 -1.47 12.96
C GLN A 103 -0.35 -2.61 11.96
N ARG A 104 -0.34 -2.37 10.64
CA ARG A 104 -0.78 -3.37 9.65
C ARG A 104 -0.01 -3.34 8.32
N TRP A 105 1.30 -3.58 8.41
CA TRP A 105 2.18 -3.70 7.24
C TRP A 105 2.17 -5.10 6.61
N HIS A 106 1.82 -6.13 7.39
CA HIS A 106 1.83 -7.53 6.96
C HIS A 106 0.63 -7.91 6.07
N GLU A 107 -0.52 -7.24 6.21
CA GLU A 107 -1.74 -7.54 5.43
C GLU A 107 -1.52 -7.48 3.90
N PRO A 108 -0.97 -6.39 3.30
CA PRO A 108 -0.72 -6.35 1.85
C PRO A 108 0.40 -7.28 1.39
N LEU A 109 1.39 -7.56 2.24
CA LEU A 109 2.47 -8.51 1.94
C LEU A 109 1.96 -9.95 1.90
N ALA A 110 1.05 -10.31 2.81
CA ALA A 110 0.40 -11.62 2.80
C ALA A 110 -0.51 -11.79 1.56
N ALA A 111 -1.25 -10.75 1.19
CA ALA A 111 -2.07 -10.74 -0.03
C ALA A 111 -1.20 -10.89 -1.30
N CYS A 112 -0.06 -10.20 -1.36
CA CYS A 112 0.93 -10.34 -2.42
C CYS A 112 1.44 -11.79 -2.54
N GLY A 113 1.81 -12.42 -1.42
CA GLY A 113 2.26 -13.81 -1.42
C GLY A 113 1.20 -14.77 -1.95
N LEU A 114 -0.06 -14.58 -1.58
CA LEU A 114 -1.19 -15.37 -2.09
C LEU A 114 -1.39 -15.20 -3.60
N TYR A 115 -1.34 -13.97 -4.11
CA TYR A 115 -1.49 -13.71 -5.55
C TYR A 115 -0.36 -14.31 -6.38
N PHE A 116 0.89 -14.24 -5.92
CA PHE A 116 2.00 -14.88 -6.62
C PHE A 116 1.93 -16.40 -6.56
N ALA A 117 1.53 -16.98 -5.44
CA ALA A 117 1.32 -18.43 -5.33
C ALA A 117 0.22 -18.90 -6.29
N LEU A 118 -0.91 -18.19 -6.35
CA LEU A 118 -2.00 -18.48 -7.28
C LEU A 118 -1.59 -18.29 -8.74
N SER A 119 -0.88 -17.21 -9.06
CA SER A 119 -0.35 -16.96 -10.40
C SER A 119 0.60 -18.08 -10.83
N LEU A 120 1.51 -18.52 -9.96
CA LEU A 120 2.43 -19.62 -10.26
C LEU A 120 1.69 -20.93 -10.53
N VAL A 121 0.71 -21.29 -9.70
CA VAL A 121 -0.09 -22.49 -9.89
C VAL A 121 -0.88 -22.43 -11.19
N LEU A 122 -1.50 -21.28 -11.49
CA LEU A 122 -2.22 -21.07 -12.74
C LEU A 122 -1.29 -21.12 -13.95
N ALA A 123 -0.10 -20.54 -13.87
CA ALA A 123 0.90 -20.58 -14.94
C ALA A 123 1.44 -21.99 -15.20
N LEU A 124 1.59 -22.82 -14.17
CA LEU A 124 2.01 -24.23 -14.31
C LEU A 124 0.89 -25.15 -14.81
N ALA A 125 -0.37 -24.73 -14.67
CA ALA A 125 -1.54 -25.47 -15.10
C ALA A 125 -1.94 -25.17 -16.56
N VAL A 126 -1.22 -24.28 -17.23
CA VAL A 126 -1.37 -23.95 -18.66
C VAL A 126 -0.26 -24.58 -19.47
#